data_AF-A0A7I7M7F9-F1
#
_entry.id   AF-A0A7I7M7F9-F1
#
_cell.length_a   1.000
_cell.length_b   1.000
_cell.length_c   1.000
_cell.angle_alpha   90.00
_cell.angle_beta   90.00
_cell.angle_gamma   90.00
#
_symmetry.space_group_name_H-M   'P 1'
#
loop_
_entity.id
_entity.type
_entity.pdbx_description
1 polymer ?
#
loop_
_entity_poly.entity_id
_entity_poly.type
_entity_poly.pdbx_seq_one_letter_code
_entity_poly.pdbx_strand_id
1 'polypeptide(L)'
;MIRTVAGIDVGNHTTEILLAQVDGGLVSAVAHGQAPTRGRKGSLESLHGAAALLHRIEVDAGLRTDELLLSALRPVDTATAPIPPAYSPSSPVRSLRRPDASTPAGAGHGVGRHVRLTDLAASPTAGSVVVSVDAATDFEVAAREIGTAVDRGWQIVGVVAAQDDAVLIRNRIPIDVPVVDEVDVEGLAPGALVAVEVVEAGRAYRAMADPIALSAALCLPVESLREVADFCRELADSAAIAVTPRTDAPGPPDPDGDHVDIRADGRTVRYTPAQAHAVLRRSAPGIVEHVRLQAVPTAAQGLAVHDAFFTNLAAIDSGAWLRRGVADAQGTVVALLAAEEAADAAATLSELTGRPARTLTSEPLAAAWGARTTPGFPPGSMVCDIGGGTVDLIGDLQTVVAAGAGESITVAIARVLGIPRALAETVKRTPAVRVEGPHVAHEEDGRRVFLDAPASSDAIGRLCTRGSAGLVPFSNRLAAEEWRSLRLAIKQETVAANIARCLSAFDDPPTALVLAGGGALDDELMRTVSEALRPLRVVVGRADIDGVHGPRFAVARGLVAMYAQQ
;
A
#
# COMPACT_ATOMS: atom_id res chain seq x y z
N MET A 1 -47.20 11.16 -9.64
CA MET A 1 -47.40 9.77 -10.12
C MET A 1 -46.34 8.97 -9.41
N ILE A 2 -46.76 7.96 -8.64
CA ILE A 2 -45.83 7.10 -7.90
C ILE A 2 -45.03 6.30 -8.91
N ARG A 3 -43.69 6.35 -8.83
CA ARG A 3 -42.79 5.52 -9.62
C ARG A 3 -41.99 4.59 -8.71
N THR A 4 -41.82 3.35 -9.13
CA THR A 4 -40.97 2.37 -8.45
C THR A 4 -39.60 2.35 -9.13
N VAL A 5 -38.55 2.70 -8.41
CA VAL A 5 -37.17 2.74 -8.93
C VAL A 5 -36.24 1.86 -8.13
N ALA A 6 -35.18 1.36 -8.77
CA ALA A 6 -34.12 0.61 -8.10
C ALA A 6 -32.79 1.35 -8.27
N GLY A 7 -32.20 1.76 -7.15
CA GLY A 7 -30.80 2.18 -7.10
C GLY A 7 -29.92 0.94 -7.08
N ILE A 8 -29.00 0.83 -8.03
CA ILE A 8 -28.11 -0.32 -8.19
C ILE A 8 -26.66 0.15 -8.07
N ASP A 9 -25.99 -0.34 -7.04
CA ASP A 9 -24.55 -0.19 -6.86
C ASP A 9 -23.85 -1.50 -7.22
N VAL A 10 -23.03 -1.48 -8.27
CA VAL A 10 -22.20 -2.62 -8.68
C VAL A 10 -20.77 -2.37 -8.21
N GLY A 11 -20.47 -2.72 -6.95
CA GLY A 11 -19.12 -2.64 -6.39
C GLY A 11 -18.20 -3.78 -6.85
N ASN A 12 -16.90 -3.71 -6.48
CA ASN A 12 -15.91 -4.74 -6.85
C ASN A 12 -16.17 -6.12 -6.21
N HIS A 13 -16.74 -6.15 -5.00
CA HIS A 13 -17.00 -7.40 -4.27
C HIS A 13 -18.46 -7.61 -3.90
N THR A 14 -19.26 -6.55 -3.89
CA THR A 14 -20.67 -6.61 -3.48
C THR A 14 -21.47 -5.74 -4.43
N THR A 15 -22.57 -6.29 -4.92
CA THR A 15 -23.64 -5.54 -5.57
C THR A 15 -24.73 -5.29 -4.53
N GLU A 16 -25.16 -4.03 -4.39
CA GLU A 16 -26.16 -3.58 -3.43
C GLU A 16 -27.31 -2.91 -4.20
N ILE A 17 -28.55 -3.31 -3.91
CA ILE A 17 -29.74 -2.78 -4.58
C ILE A 17 -30.74 -2.30 -3.53
N LEU A 18 -31.28 -1.10 -3.75
CA LEU A 18 -32.40 -0.54 -2.99
C LEU A 18 -33.57 -0.28 -3.94
N LEU A 19 -34.70 -0.93 -3.66
CA LEU A 19 -35.98 -0.71 -4.32
C LEU A 19 -36.80 0.31 -3.51
N ALA A 20 -37.29 1.35 -4.17
CA ALA A 20 -38.06 2.41 -3.52
C ALA A 20 -39.21 2.91 -4.39
N GLN A 21 -40.25 3.42 -3.73
CA GLN A 21 -41.32 4.20 -4.37
C GLN A 21 -41.03 5.69 -4.19
N VAL A 22 -41.17 6.45 -5.28
CA VAL A 22 -40.99 7.89 -5.32
C VAL A 22 -42.31 8.55 -5.68
N ASP A 23 -42.80 9.41 -4.79
CA ASP A 23 -44.02 10.20 -5.00
C ASP A 23 -43.81 11.66 -4.65
N GLY A 24 -43.85 12.55 -5.65
CA GLY A 24 -43.68 14.00 -5.43
C GLY A 24 -42.38 14.37 -4.71
N GLY A 25 -41.30 13.61 -4.94
CA GLY A 25 -39.99 13.76 -4.30
C GLY A 25 -39.84 13.06 -2.95
N LEU A 26 -40.92 12.49 -2.39
CA LEU A 26 -40.85 11.64 -1.21
C LEU A 26 -40.34 10.25 -1.60
N VAL A 27 -39.27 9.80 -0.95
CA VAL A 27 -38.71 8.45 -1.13
C VAL A 27 -39.22 7.53 -0.02
N SER A 28 -39.83 6.41 -0.39
CA SER A 28 -40.21 5.32 0.52
C SER A 28 -39.47 4.05 0.11
N ALA A 29 -38.48 3.63 0.91
CA ALA A 29 -37.78 2.37 0.70
C ALA A 29 -38.74 1.19 0.88
N VAL A 30 -38.70 0.23 -0.06
CA VAL A 30 -39.61 -0.92 -0.06
C VAL A 30 -38.87 -2.22 0.22
N ALA A 31 -37.76 -2.45 -0.48
CA ALA A 31 -36.97 -3.65 -0.32
C ALA A 31 -35.50 -3.35 -0.64
N HIS A 32 -34.59 -4.18 -0.14
CA HIS A 32 -33.18 -4.07 -0.44
C HIS A 32 -32.56 -5.46 -0.50
N GLY A 33 -31.40 -5.56 -1.12
CA GLY A 33 -30.67 -6.82 -1.17
C GLY A 33 -29.23 -6.62 -1.64
N GLN A 34 -28.39 -7.57 -1.28
CA GLN A 34 -26.99 -7.58 -1.71
C GLN A 34 -26.56 -8.98 -2.12
N ALA A 35 -25.53 -9.06 -2.96
CA ALA A 35 -24.90 -10.31 -3.36
C ALA A 35 -23.41 -10.08 -3.68
N PRO A 36 -22.56 -11.12 -3.60
CA PRO A 36 -21.19 -11.02 -4.09
C PRO A 36 -21.17 -10.66 -5.59
N THR A 37 -20.36 -9.67 -5.97
CA THR A 37 -20.13 -9.33 -7.38
C THR A 37 -19.37 -10.47 -8.04
N ARG A 38 -19.83 -10.90 -9.21
CA ARG A 38 -19.15 -11.90 -10.05
C ARG A 38 -18.43 -11.22 -11.20
N GLY A 39 -17.23 -11.70 -11.54
CA GLY A 39 -16.39 -11.07 -12.55
C GLY A 39 -15.89 -9.67 -12.15
N ARG A 40 -15.33 -8.95 -13.11
CA ARG A 40 -14.84 -7.57 -12.92
C ARG A 40 -16.02 -6.60 -12.85
N LYS A 41 -15.92 -5.55 -12.02
CA LYS A 41 -16.91 -4.47 -11.96
C LYS A 41 -17.18 -3.90 -13.36
N GLY A 42 -18.46 -3.84 -13.75
CA GLY A 42 -18.90 -3.38 -15.07
C GLY A 42 -18.81 -4.42 -16.19
N SER A 43 -18.33 -5.64 -15.92
CA SER A 43 -18.35 -6.73 -16.90
C SER A 43 -19.75 -7.32 -17.07
N LEU A 44 -20.01 -7.97 -18.21
CA LEU A 44 -21.28 -8.66 -18.48
C LEU A 44 -21.68 -9.65 -17.37
N GLU A 45 -20.70 -10.39 -16.81
CA GLU A 45 -20.95 -11.32 -15.70
C GLU A 45 -21.45 -10.59 -14.44
N SER A 46 -20.85 -9.44 -14.11
CA SER A 46 -21.28 -8.62 -12.96
C SER A 46 -22.70 -8.08 -13.15
N LEU A 47 -23.05 -7.67 -14.36
CA LEU A 47 -24.38 -7.14 -14.70
C LEU A 47 -25.45 -8.24 -14.74
N HIS A 48 -25.11 -9.45 -15.19
CA HIS A 48 -25.98 -10.63 -15.00
C HIS A 48 -26.25 -10.91 -13.52
N GLY A 49 -25.22 -10.81 -12.68
CA GLY A 49 -25.35 -10.94 -11.23
C GLY A 49 -26.31 -9.91 -10.63
N ALA A 50 -26.17 -8.64 -11.04
CA ALA A 50 -27.05 -7.56 -10.62
C ALA A 50 -28.50 -7.76 -11.08
N ALA A 51 -28.72 -8.16 -12.34
CA ALA A 51 -30.05 -8.46 -12.86
C ALA A 51 -30.73 -9.63 -12.11
N ALA A 52 -29.98 -10.68 -11.78
CA ALA A 52 -30.49 -11.80 -10.99
C ALA A 52 -30.82 -11.41 -9.54
N LEU A 53 -30.01 -10.54 -8.92
CA LEU A 53 -30.28 -9.99 -7.60
C LEU A 53 -31.55 -9.12 -7.62
N LEU A 54 -31.68 -8.23 -8.61
CA LEU A 54 -32.87 -7.40 -8.81
C LEU A 54 -34.13 -8.26 -8.94
N HIS A 55 -34.11 -9.28 -9.80
CA HIS A 55 -35.25 -10.17 -10.00
C HIS A 55 -35.69 -10.84 -8.69
N ARG A 56 -34.73 -11.30 -7.86
CA ARG A 56 -35.04 -11.88 -6.56
C ARG A 56 -35.72 -10.87 -5.63
N ILE A 57 -35.17 -9.65 -5.52
CA ILE A 57 -35.75 -8.58 -4.68
C ILE A 57 -37.18 -8.25 -5.12
N GLU A 58 -37.44 -8.18 -6.41
CA GLU A 58 -38.77 -7.91 -6.96
C GLU A 58 -39.78 -9.02 -6.66
N VAL A 59 -39.36 -10.28 -6.79
CA VAL A 59 -40.19 -11.44 -6.45
C VAL A 59 -40.52 -11.42 -4.96
N ASP A 60 -39.54 -11.21 -4.09
CA ASP A 60 -39.71 -11.18 -2.64
C ASP A 60 -40.61 -10.01 -2.20
N ALA A 61 -40.49 -8.86 -2.86
CA ALA A 61 -41.30 -7.66 -2.57
C ALA A 61 -42.68 -7.67 -3.23
N GLY A 62 -42.94 -8.56 -4.20
CA GLY A 62 -44.17 -8.54 -5.00
C GLY A 62 -44.34 -7.28 -5.85
N LEU A 63 -43.24 -6.61 -6.21
CA LEU A 63 -43.23 -5.35 -6.95
C LEU A 63 -42.28 -5.43 -8.14
N ARG A 64 -42.64 -4.74 -9.22
CA ARG A 64 -41.75 -4.54 -10.37
C ARG A 64 -41.23 -3.12 -10.39
N THR A 65 -39.96 -3.02 -10.74
CA THR A 65 -39.27 -1.74 -10.93
C THR A 65 -39.62 -1.16 -12.30
N ASP A 66 -39.94 0.14 -12.32
CA ASP A 66 -40.19 0.91 -13.54
C ASP A 66 -38.88 1.39 -14.19
N GLU A 67 -37.88 1.76 -13.38
CA GLU A 67 -36.63 2.36 -13.85
C GLU A 67 -35.44 1.98 -12.97
N LEU A 68 -34.29 1.69 -13.59
CA LEU A 68 -33.04 1.31 -12.93
C LEU A 68 -32.06 2.49 -12.93
N LEU A 69 -31.46 2.75 -11.78
CA LEU A 69 -30.59 3.89 -11.57
C LEU A 69 -29.19 3.39 -11.22
N LEU A 70 -28.19 3.86 -11.96
CA LEU A 70 -26.80 3.48 -11.80
C LEU A 70 -25.90 4.70 -11.59
N SER A 71 -24.74 4.46 -10.99
CA SER A 71 -23.59 5.35 -11.07
C SER A 71 -22.63 4.91 -12.18
N ALA A 72 -21.79 5.84 -12.62
CA ALA A 72 -20.66 5.53 -13.49
C ALA A 72 -19.74 4.51 -12.80
N LEU A 73 -19.33 3.46 -13.53
CA LEU A 73 -18.52 2.38 -12.98
C LEU A 73 -17.07 2.54 -13.45
N ARG A 74 -16.14 2.69 -12.51
CA ARG A 74 -14.70 2.69 -12.80
C ARG A 74 -14.04 1.48 -12.10
N PRO A 75 -13.45 0.53 -12.84
CA PRO A 75 -12.81 -0.63 -12.23
C PRO A 75 -11.47 -0.27 -11.59
N VAL A 76 -11.12 -1.02 -10.55
CA VAL A 76 -9.80 -0.98 -9.91
C VAL A 76 -9.19 -2.37 -10.01
N ASP A 77 -7.94 -2.44 -10.42
CA ASP A 77 -7.19 -3.70 -10.44
C ASP A 77 -6.19 -3.72 -9.27
N THR A 78 -6.30 -4.74 -8.41
CA THR A 78 -5.43 -4.91 -7.24
C THR A 78 -4.60 -6.20 -7.33
N ALA A 79 -3.28 -6.06 -7.22
CA ALA A 79 -2.33 -7.18 -7.33
C ALA A 79 -1.12 -7.01 -6.41
N THR A 80 -0.30 -8.05 -6.32
CA THR A 80 1.04 -7.97 -5.70
C THR A 80 2.08 -7.97 -6.81
N ALA A 81 3.06 -7.08 -6.71
CA ALA A 81 4.20 -7.00 -7.62
C ALA A 81 5.53 -7.12 -6.84
N PRO A 82 6.56 -7.77 -7.40
CA PRO A 82 7.89 -7.89 -6.79
C PRO A 82 8.68 -6.59 -6.98
N ILE A 83 8.20 -5.50 -6.40
CA ILE A 83 8.87 -4.19 -6.47
C ILE A 83 9.89 -4.13 -5.33
N PRO A 84 11.19 -3.90 -5.60
CA PRO A 84 12.19 -3.79 -4.56
C PRO A 84 11.93 -2.55 -3.69
N PRO A 85 12.40 -2.52 -2.43
CA PRO A 85 12.44 -1.28 -1.67
C PRO A 85 13.29 -0.26 -2.43
N ALA A 86 12.83 0.98 -2.51
CA ALA A 86 13.67 2.06 -3.01
C ALA A 86 13.57 3.30 -2.15
N TYR A 87 14.69 4.01 -2.16
CA TYR A 87 14.83 5.31 -1.56
C TYR A 87 14.05 6.35 -2.37
N SER A 88 13.59 7.40 -1.67
CA SER A 88 12.93 8.52 -2.32
C SER A 88 13.83 9.11 -3.43
N PRO A 89 13.30 9.39 -4.63
CA PRO A 89 14.06 10.07 -5.68
C PRO A 89 14.45 11.50 -5.27
N SER A 90 13.75 12.11 -4.31
CA SER A 90 14.07 13.43 -3.74
C SER A 90 15.17 13.39 -2.67
N SER A 91 15.65 12.21 -2.29
CA SER A 91 16.68 12.08 -1.25
C SER A 91 17.98 12.79 -1.66
N PRO A 92 18.57 13.62 -0.79
CA PRO A 92 19.86 14.29 -1.04
C PRO A 92 21.04 13.32 -1.04
N VAL A 93 20.79 12.04 -0.70
CA VAL A 93 21.77 10.96 -0.70
C VAL A 93 21.30 9.80 -1.57
N ARG A 94 22.26 9.00 -2.04
CA ARG A 94 22.00 7.73 -2.71
C ARG A 94 22.76 6.60 -2.02
N SER A 95 22.11 5.44 -1.89
CA SER A 95 22.79 4.20 -1.55
C SER A 95 23.57 3.75 -2.77
N LEU A 96 24.85 3.43 -2.57
CA LEU A 96 25.69 2.80 -3.58
C LEU A 96 25.53 1.28 -3.51
N ARG A 97 25.22 0.72 -2.33
CA ARG A 97 25.04 -0.73 -2.15
C ARG A 97 23.74 -1.21 -2.81
N ARG A 98 23.80 -2.33 -3.52
CA ARG A 98 22.62 -3.00 -4.07
C ARG A 98 21.72 -3.58 -2.96
N PRO A 99 20.38 -3.62 -3.15
CA PRO A 99 19.46 -4.10 -2.11
C PRO A 99 19.62 -5.57 -1.72
N ASP A 100 20.05 -6.42 -2.65
CA ASP A 100 20.21 -7.87 -2.51
C ASP A 100 21.60 -8.29 -1.99
N ALA A 101 22.52 -7.34 -1.88
CA ALA A 101 23.87 -7.62 -1.42
C ALA A 101 23.87 -8.19 0.00
N SER A 102 24.78 -9.12 0.31
CA SER A 102 24.72 -9.86 1.60
C SER A 102 26.06 -10.18 2.27
N THR A 103 27.19 -9.87 1.63
CA THR A 103 28.52 -10.38 1.98
C THR A 103 29.55 -9.31 2.40
N PRO A 104 29.17 -8.22 3.09
CA PRO A 104 30.14 -7.21 3.50
C PRO A 104 31.15 -7.80 4.49
N ALA A 105 32.33 -7.18 4.59
CA ALA A 105 33.42 -7.68 5.42
C ALA A 105 34.11 -6.58 6.22
N GLY A 106 34.78 -6.99 7.30
CA GLY A 106 35.34 -6.08 8.29
C GLY A 106 34.26 -5.58 9.24
N ALA A 107 34.57 -4.53 9.99
CA ALA A 107 33.63 -3.89 10.90
C ALA A 107 33.99 -2.42 11.10
N GLY A 108 33.03 -1.63 11.56
CA GLY A 108 33.22 -0.22 11.87
C GLY A 108 32.66 0.69 10.77
N HIS A 109 32.94 1.99 10.89
CA HIS A 109 32.46 3.00 9.96
C HIS A 109 33.61 3.93 9.55
N GLY A 110 33.49 4.50 8.37
CA GLY A 110 34.47 5.43 7.81
C GLY A 110 33.79 6.43 6.89
N VAL A 111 34.28 7.67 6.92
CA VAL A 111 33.83 8.73 6.01
C VAL A 111 35.07 9.30 5.34
N GLY A 112 35.08 9.31 4.02
CA GLY A 112 36.25 9.76 3.27
C GLY A 112 35.91 10.21 1.87
N ARG A 113 36.86 10.89 1.23
CA ARG A 113 36.74 11.25 -0.18
C ARG A 113 36.94 10.02 -1.05
N HIS A 114 36.12 9.89 -2.07
CA HIS A 114 36.18 8.82 -3.05
C HIS A 114 37.48 8.89 -3.86
N VAL A 115 38.20 7.78 -3.92
CA VAL A 115 39.38 7.59 -4.78
C VAL A 115 39.25 6.24 -5.49
N ARG A 116 39.41 6.21 -6.81
CA ARG A 116 39.41 4.93 -7.54
C ARG A 116 40.69 4.18 -7.24
N LEU A 117 40.64 2.84 -7.22
CA LEU A 117 41.83 2.02 -7.02
C LEU A 117 42.98 2.41 -7.98
N THR A 118 42.65 2.69 -9.24
CA THR A 118 43.62 3.10 -10.28
C THR A 118 44.28 4.45 -10.01
N ASP A 119 43.64 5.34 -9.23
CA ASP A 119 44.16 6.66 -8.89
C ASP A 119 45.10 6.61 -7.66
N LEU A 120 45.17 5.49 -6.92
CA LEU A 120 46.07 5.33 -5.78
C LEU A 120 47.55 5.32 -6.15
N ALA A 121 47.87 5.20 -7.45
CA ALA A 121 49.22 5.36 -7.96
C ALA A 121 49.76 6.79 -7.79
N ALA A 122 48.88 7.78 -7.65
CA ALA A 122 49.24 9.17 -7.42
C ALA A 122 49.76 9.42 -5.99
N SER A 123 50.19 10.65 -5.71
CA SER A 123 50.59 11.07 -4.36
C SER A 123 49.37 11.08 -3.42
N PRO A 124 49.54 10.69 -2.14
CA PRO A 124 48.46 10.73 -1.16
C PRO A 124 47.84 12.12 -1.03
N THR A 125 46.52 12.18 -1.00
CA THR A 125 45.79 13.40 -0.69
C THR A 125 45.67 13.58 0.83
N ALA A 126 45.48 14.82 1.28
CA ALA A 126 45.24 15.10 2.68
C ALA A 126 43.81 14.67 3.10
N GLY A 127 43.71 13.91 4.19
CA GLY A 127 42.44 13.46 4.78
C GLY A 127 42.09 12.00 4.47
N SER A 128 40.99 11.54 5.08
CA SER A 128 40.51 10.17 4.94
C SER A 128 39.91 9.89 3.55
N VAL A 129 40.14 8.70 3.01
CA VAL A 129 39.62 8.28 1.70
C VAL A 129 38.84 6.97 1.77
N VAL A 130 37.87 6.85 0.87
CA VAL A 130 37.15 5.59 0.59
C VAL A 130 37.55 5.14 -0.81
N VAL A 131 38.06 3.92 -0.93
CA VAL A 131 38.58 3.39 -2.18
C VAL A 131 37.49 2.61 -2.93
N SER A 132 37.30 2.85 -4.22
CA SER A 132 36.44 2.02 -5.06
C SER A 132 37.22 1.01 -5.90
N VAL A 133 36.76 -0.24 -5.91
CA VAL A 133 37.23 -1.32 -6.80
C VAL A 133 36.19 -1.55 -7.88
N ASP A 134 36.60 -1.43 -9.15
CA ASP A 134 35.70 -1.62 -10.29
C ASP A 134 35.40 -3.11 -10.56
N ALA A 135 34.48 -3.37 -11.49
CA ALA A 135 34.06 -4.72 -11.83
C ALA A 135 35.06 -5.51 -12.71
N ALA A 136 36.13 -4.87 -13.17
CA ALA A 136 37.14 -5.50 -14.04
C ALA A 136 38.38 -5.95 -13.25
N THR A 137 38.57 -5.40 -12.05
CA THR A 137 39.74 -5.66 -11.22
C THR A 137 39.54 -6.91 -10.37
N ASP A 138 40.50 -7.82 -10.42
CA ASP A 138 40.57 -9.01 -9.57
C ASP A 138 40.88 -8.64 -8.10
N PHE A 139 40.26 -9.36 -7.15
CA PHE A 139 40.39 -9.07 -5.73
C PHE A 139 41.84 -9.15 -5.21
N GLU A 140 42.71 -9.99 -5.79
CA GLU A 140 44.12 -10.08 -5.38
C GLU A 140 44.89 -8.83 -5.78
N VAL A 141 44.61 -8.32 -6.99
CA VAL A 141 45.18 -7.06 -7.46
C VAL A 141 44.67 -5.91 -6.58
N ALA A 142 43.36 -5.85 -6.32
CA ALA A 142 42.78 -4.83 -5.46
C ALA A 142 43.43 -4.80 -4.07
N ALA A 143 43.55 -5.96 -3.42
CA ALA A 143 44.17 -6.05 -2.10
C ALA A 143 45.64 -5.62 -2.10
N ARG A 144 46.42 -6.00 -3.13
CA ARG A 144 47.83 -5.61 -3.28
C ARG A 144 47.99 -4.11 -3.48
N GLU A 145 47.19 -3.50 -4.37
CA GLU A 145 47.28 -2.06 -4.64
C GLU A 145 46.82 -1.24 -3.42
N ILE A 146 45.78 -1.69 -2.70
CA ILE A 146 45.37 -1.09 -1.41
C ILE A 146 46.50 -1.17 -0.40
N GLY A 147 47.13 -2.33 -0.21
CA GLY A 147 48.28 -2.49 0.69
C GLY A 147 49.44 -1.57 0.34
N THR A 148 49.78 -1.49 -0.95
CA THR A 148 50.83 -0.59 -1.45
C THR A 148 50.49 0.89 -1.19
N ALA A 149 49.22 1.28 -1.31
CA ALA A 149 48.76 2.63 -1.01
C ALA A 149 48.87 2.96 0.49
N VAL A 150 48.54 2.01 1.36
CA VAL A 150 48.74 2.16 2.82
C VAL A 150 50.21 2.41 3.14
N ASP A 151 51.13 1.64 2.55
CA ASP A 151 52.58 1.83 2.74
C ASP A 151 53.08 3.19 2.25
N ARG A 152 52.42 3.77 1.23
CA ARG A 152 52.69 5.13 0.74
C ARG A 152 52.07 6.23 1.60
N GLY A 153 51.29 5.88 2.63
CA GLY A 153 50.72 6.81 3.61
C GLY A 153 49.27 7.24 3.34
N TRP A 154 48.56 6.60 2.40
CA TRP A 154 47.14 6.88 2.19
C TRP A 154 46.30 6.54 3.44
N GLN A 155 45.44 7.46 3.87
CA GLN A 155 44.53 7.27 5.02
C GLN A 155 43.21 6.63 4.56
N ILE A 156 43.26 5.34 4.24
CA ILE A 156 42.10 4.57 3.79
C ILE A 156 41.23 4.22 5.00
N VAL A 157 39.97 4.65 4.99
CA VAL A 157 38.99 4.39 6.08
C VAL A 157 37.86 3.47 5.66
N GLY A 158 37.86 3.03 4.41
CA GLY A 158 36.81 2.18 3.86
C GLY A 158 37.09 1.77 2.42
N VAL A 159 36.49 0.66 2.01
CA VAL A 159 36.58 0.15 0.64
C VAL A 159 35.18 -0.19 0.14
N VAL A 160 34.87 0.19 -1.10
CA VAL A 160 33.67 -0.24 -1.81
C VAL A 160 34.07 -1.04 -3.05
N ALA A 161 33.42 -2.16 -3.31
CA ALA A 161 33.74 -3.04 -4.44
C ALA A 161 32.50 -3.29 -5.30
N ALA A 162 32.66 -3.28 -6.62
CA ALA A 162 31.57 -3.55 -7.54
C ALA A 162 31.15 -5.03 -7.58
N GLN A 163 32.11 -5.93 -7.36
CA GLN A 163 31.93 -7.39 -7.29
C GLN A 163 31.74 -7.87 -5.85
N ASP A 164 31.20 -9.08 -5.69
CA ASP A 164 31.03 -9.82 -4.42
C ASP A 164 32.38 -10.35 -3.89
N ASP A 165 33.26 -9.41 -3.52
CA ASP A 165 34.66 -9.68 -3.16
C ASP A 165 35.04 -9.11 -1.79
N ALA A 166 34.10 -8.57 -0.98
CA ALA A 166 34.48 -7.84 0.24
C ALA A 166 35.28 -8.72 1.21
N VAL A 167 34.83 -9.96 1.44
CA VAL A 167 35.52 -10.92 2.31
C VAL A 167 36.93 -11.24 1.79
N LEU A 168 37.07 -11.41 0.48
CA LEU A 168 38.35 -11.77 -0.14
C LEU A 168 39.36 -10.63 -0.05
N ILE A 169 38.93 -9.40 -0.29
CA ILE A 169 39.74 -8.18 -0.17
C ILE A 169 40.09 -7.93 1.30
N ARG A 170 39.09 -7.92 2.19
CA ARG A 170 39.29 -7.61 3.62
C ARG A 170 40.34 -8.51 4.26
N ASN A 171 40.32 -9.81 3.95
CA ASN A 171 41.26 -10.79 4.52
C ASN A 171 42.71 -10.62 4.04
N ARG A 172 42.99 -9.74 3.06
CA ARG A 172 44.30 -9.58 2.41
C ARG A 172 44.90 -8.18 2.53
N ILE A 173 44.14 -7.20 2.98
CA ILE A 173 44.63 -5.82 3.20
C ILE A 173 45.19 -5.64 4.63
N PRO A 174 46.22 -4.81 4.83
CA PRO A 174 46.93 -4.68 6.12
C PRO A 174 46.21 -3.80 7.16
N ILE A 175 45.05 -3.22 6.83
CA ILE A 175 44.30 -2.26 7.65
C ILE A 175 42.96 -2.84 8.07
N ASP A 176 42.41 -2.41 9.21
CA ASP A 176 41.07 -2.81 9.66
C ASP A 176 40.03 -1.75 9.34
N VAL A 177 39.32 -1.97 8.23
CA VAL A 177 38.32 -1.05 7.68
C VAL A 177 37.08 -1.79 7.20
N PRO A 178 35.90 -1.13 7.19
CA PRO A 178 34.72 -1.66 6.53
C PRO A 178 34.95 -1.82 5.02
N VAL A 179 34.58 -2.98 4.49
CA VAL A 179 34.59 -3.30 3.06
C VAL A 179 33.16 -3.68 2.65
N VAL A 180 32.57 -2.90 1.74
CA VAL A 180 31.22 -3.11 1.22
C VAL A 180 31.30 -3.51 -0.24
N ASP A 181 30.78 -4.67 -0.59
CA ASP A 181 30.73 -5.19 -1.95
C ASP A 181 29.36 -5.01 -2.61
N GLU A 182 29.28 -5.42 -3.88
CA GLU A 182 28.11 -5.30 -4.72
C GLU A 182 27.59 -3.85 -4.77
N VAL A 183 28.53 -2.92 -4.88
CA VAL A 183 28.32 -1.49 -4.89
C VAL A 183 28.25 -0.97 -6.33
N ASP A 184 27.25 -0.15 -6.63
CA ASP A 184 27.23 0.66 -7.83
C ASP A 184 28.25 1.80 -7.71
N VAL A 185 29.44 1.55 -8.25
CA VAL A 185 30.54 2.53 -8.35
C VAL A 185 30.44 3.39 -9.62
N GLU A 186 29.50 3.08 -10.51
CA GLU A 186 29.32 3.84 -11.76
C GLU A 186 28.80 5.24 -11.44
N GLY A 187 29.35 6.26 -12.11
CA GLY A 187 29.00 7.65 -11.85
C GLY A 187 29.33 8.16 -10.44
N LEU A 188 30.19 7.48 -9.67
CA LEU A 188 30.73 8.00 -8.40
C LEU A 188 31.90 8.94 -8.69
N ALA A 189 31.69 10.24 -8.54
CA ALA A 189 32.71 11.24 -8.88
C ALA A 189 33.95 11.13 -7.97
N PRO A 190 35.18 11.22 -8.50
CA PRO A 190 36.38 11.35 -7.68
C PRO A 190 36.28 12.54 -6.72
N GLY A 191 36.67 12.34 -5.47
CA GLY A 191 36.63 13.37 -4.43
C GLY A 191 35.28 13.57 -3.72
N ALA A 192 34.21 12.91 -4.18
CA ALA A 192 32.90 12.91 -3.50
C ALA A 192 33.01 12.29 -2.10
N LEU A 193 32.25 12.79 -1.13
CA LEU A 193 32.23 12.18 0.21
C LEU A 193 31.46 10.86 0.17
N VAL A 194 32.02 9.81 0.75
CA VAL A 194 31.38 8.50 0.89
C VAL A 194 31.43 8.11 2.35
N ALA A 195 30.25 7.78 2.89
CA ALA A 195 30.10 7.18 4.20
C ALA A 195 29.92 5.67 4.02
N VAL A 196 30.77 4.89 4.69
CA VAL A 196 30.67 3.44 4.74
C VAL A 196 30.55 2.95 6.18
N GLU A 197 29.79 1.89 6.39
CA GLU A 197 29.68 1.20 7.67
C GLU A 197 29.44 -0.30 7.43
N VAL A 198 30.12 -1.15 8.19
CA VAL A 198 29.79 -2.58 8.31
C VAL A 198 29.52 -2.86 9.77
N VAL A 199 28.31 -3.35 10.05
CA VAL A 199 27.83 -3.57 11.41
C VAL A 199 28.45 -4.85 11.96
N GLU A 200 29.10 -4.73 13.12
CA GLU A 200 29.70 -5.86 13.82
C GLU A 200 28.62 -6.86 14.27
N ALA A 201 28.90 -8.16 14.10
CA ALA A 201 27.98 -9.22 14.50
C ALA A 201 27.62 -9.12 15.99
N GLY A 202 26.32 -9.05 16.30
CA GLY A 202 25.82 -8.92 17.67
C GLY A 202 25.73 -7.50 18.21
N ARG A 203 26.06 -6.47 17.41
CA ARG A 203 25.92 -5.06 17.78
C ARG A 203 24.65 -4.45 17.16
N ALA A 204 23.93 -3.64 17.94
CA ALA A 204 22.71 -2.94 17.48
C ALA A 204 22.95 -1.47 17.09
N TYR A 205 24.01 -0.86 17.63
CA TYR A 205 24.34 0.55 17.37
C TYR A 205 24.91 0.71 15.95
N ARG A 206 24.37 1.68 15.20
CA ARG A 206 24.80 2.06 13.85
C ARG A 206 25.10 3.56 13.82
N ALA A 207 26.24 3.95 13.26
CA ALA A 207 26.68 5.34 13.19
C ALA A 207 26.11 6.08 11.98
N MET A 208 26.00 5.42 10.83
CA MET A 208 25.60 6.02 9.55
C MET A 208 24.12 5.81 9.21
N ALA A 209 23.37 5.16 10.11
CA ALA A 209 21.91 5.12 10.09
C ALA A 209 21.27 6.22 10.97
N ASP A 210 22.06 7.06 11.64
CA ASP A 210 21.56 8.24 12.34
C ASP A 210 21.47 9.44 11.37
N PRO A 211 20.30 10.10 11.25
CA PRO A 211 20.12 11.18 10.28
C PRO A 211 21.04 12.38 10.52
N ILE A 212 21.31 12.73 11.78
CA ILE A 212 22.15 13.87 12.14
C ILE A 212 23.62 13.55 11.84
N ALA A 213 24.07 12.34 12.21
CA ALA A 213 25.42 11.88 11.96
C ALA A 213 25.69 11.75 10.45
N LEU A 214 24.76 11.17 9.70
CA LEU A 214 24.90 11.03 8.25
C LEU A 214 24.93 12.40 7.55
N SER A 215 24.05 13.33 7.94
CA SER A 215 24.06 14.70 7.41
C SER A 215 25.36 15.43 7.70
N ALA A 216 25.91 15.30 8.92
CA ALA A 216 27.19 15.89 9.27
C ALA A 216 28.35 15.26 8.49
N ALA A 217 28.38 13.93 8.38
CA ALA A 217 29.40 13.18 7.66
C ALA A 217 29.48 13.56 6.17
N LEU A 218 28.32 13.75 5.55
CA LEU A 218 28.20 14.01 4.13
C LEU A 218 28.05 15.51 3.79
N CYS A 219 28.19 16.39 4.79
CA CYS A 219 28.02 17.84 4.66
C CYS A 219 26.69 18.23 3.99
N LEU A 220 25.61 17.57 4.36
CA LEU A 220 24.28 17.79 3.79
C LEU A 220 23.62 19.05 4.39
N PRO A 221 22.82 19.77 3.60
CA PRO A 221 22.16 20.97 4.07
C PRO A 221 21.03 20.64 5.06
N VAL A 222 20.79 21.54 6.03
CA VAL A 222 19.86 21.34 7.16
C VAL A 222 18.41 21.19 6.68
N GLU A 223 18.05 21.87 5.60
CA GLU A 223 16.73 21.78 4.98
C GLU A 223 16.38 20.36 4.48
N SER A 224 17.39 19.52 4.23
CA SER A 224 17.21 18.15 3.74
C SER A 224 17.09 17.09 4.84
N LEU A 225 17.10 17.50 6.11
CA LEU A 225 17.09 16.58 7.26
C LEU A 225 15.89 15.64 7.28
N ARG A 226 14.74 16.07 6.77
CA ARG A 226 13.54 15.21 6.72
C ARG A 226 13.74 14.07 5.73
N GLU A 227 14.23 14.38 4.53
CA GLU A 227 14.53 13.40 3.50
C GLU A 227 15.66 12.45 3.93
N VAL A 228 16.67 12.95 4.65
CA VAL A 228 17.73 12.11 5.22
C VAL A 228 17.17 11.19 6.31
N ALA A 229 16.28 11.69 7.17
CA ALA A 229 15.65 10.85 8.19
C ALA A 229 14.82 9.71 7.59
N ASP A 230 14.11 9.98 6.51
CA ASP A 230 13.37 8.96 5.76
C ASP A 230 14.31 7.93 5.13
N PHE A 231 15.42 8.38 4.54
CA PHE A 231 16.44 7.50 3.98
C PHE A 231 17.08 6.60 5.04
N CYS A 232 17.46 7.16 6.19
CA CYS A 232 18.07 6.43 7.30
C CYS A 232 17.16 5.36 7.90
N ARG A 233 15.83 5.53 7.85
CA ARG A 233 14.88 4.50 8.29
C ARG A 233 15.02 3.21 7.49
N GLU A 234 15.26 3.31 6.18
CA GLU A 234 15.50 2.14 5.32
C GLU A 234 16.87 1.48 5.59
N LEU A 235 17.85 2.25 6.09
CA LEU A 235 19.17 1.72 6.46
C LEU A 235 19.19 1.04 7.85
N ALA A 236 18.14 1.23 8.65
CA ALA A 236 18.14 0.89 10.07
C ALA A 236 18.36 -0.60 10.34
N ASP A 237 18.10 -1.49 9.38
CA ASP A 237 18.35 -2.93 9.50
C ASP A 237 19.47 -3.44 8.58
N SER A 238 20.12 -2.57 7.81
CA SER A 238 21.17 -2.99 6.88
C SER A 238 22.40 -3.52 7.64
N ALA A 239 23.00 -4.58 7.11
CA ALA A 239 24.26 -5.14 7.59
C ALA A 239 25.47 -4.28 7.18
N ALA A 240 25.32 -3.53 6.08
CA ALA A 240 26.33 -2.58 5.62
C ALA A 240 25.69 -1.37 4.93
N ILE A 241 26.37 -0.24 5.01
CA ILE A 241 25.96 1.04 4.46
C ILE A 241 27.11 1.52 3.56
N ALA A 242 26.77 1.96 2.35
CA ALA A 242 27.68 2.70 1.47
C ALA A 242 26.85 3.80 0.80
N VAL A 243 27.06 5.05 1.23
CA VAL A 243 26.18 6.19 0.89
C VAL A 243 27.03 7.39 0.47
N THR A 244 26.54 8.13 -0.51
CA THR A 244 27.17 9.36 -1.01
C THR A 244 26.12 10.46 -1.22
N PRO A 245 26.47 11.75 -1.13
CA PRO A 245 25.61 12.83 -1.60
C PRO A 245 25.19 12.60 -3.04
N ARG A 246 23.92 12.87 -3.31
CA ARG A 246 23.40 12.87 -4.67
C ARG A 246 23.80 14.17 -5.34
N THR A 247 24.62 14.08 -6.38
CA THR A 247 25.01 15.24 -7.21
C THR A 247 24.02 15.52 -8.32
N ASP A 248 23.40 14.46 -8.84
CA ASP A 248 22.49 14.52 -9.99
C ASP A 248 21.16 13.84 -9.67
N ALA A 249 20.09 14.37 -10.26
CA ALA A 249 18.79 13.73 -10.22
C ALA A 249 18.88 12.31 -10.82
N PRO A 250 18.14 11.31 -10.30
CA PRO A 250 18.07 10.01 -10.95
C PRO A 250 17.67 10.17 -12.42
N GLY A 251 18.37 9.48 -13.32
CA GLY A 251 17.96 9.42 -14.73
C GLY A 251 16.57 8.76 -14.86
N PRO A 252 15.84 9.02 -15.97
CA PRO A 252 14.57 8.35 -16.21
C PRO A 252 14.81 6.83 -16.32
N PRO A 253 13.87 6.00 -15.85
CA PRO A 253 13.98 4.56 -15.98
C PRO A 253 13.91 4.12 -17.45
N ASP A 254 14.32 2.88 -17.70
CA ASP A 254 14.23 2.24 -19.01
C ASP A 254 12.82 2.39 -19.60
N PRO A 255 12.67 2.97 -20.81
CA PRO A 255 11.38 3.13 -21.46
C PRO A 255 10.58 1.83 -21.62
N ASP A 256 11.26 0.70 -21.80
CA ASP A 256 10.64 -0.61 -22.02
C ASP A 256 10.41 -1.39 -20.71
N GLY A 257 11.06 -0.95 -19.64
CA GLY A 257 10.95 -1.48 -18.28
C GLY A 257 9.68 -1.04 -17.55
N ASP A 258 9.49 -1.60 -16.35
CA ASP A 258 8.42 -1.18 -15.45
C ASP A 258 8.59 0.28 -15.03
N HIS A 259 7.52 1.07 -15.15
CA HIS A 259 7.56 2.50 -14.84
C HIS A 259 6.18 3.05 -14.45
N VAL A 260 6.20 4.20 -13.79
CA VAL A 260 5.03 4.99 -13.43
C VAL A 260 5.27 6.42 -13.89
N ASP A 261 4.38 6.91 -14.74
CA ASP A 261 4.39 8.29 -15.23
C ASP A 261 3.49 9.13 -14.32
N ILE A 262 4.10 10.12 -13.66
CA ILE A 262 3.47 11.00 -12.67
C ILE A 262 3.55 12.44 -13.15
N ARG A 263 2.42 13.16 -13.11
CA ARG A 263 2.35 14.59 -13.39
C ARG A 263 2.82 15.40 -12.17
N ALA A 264 3.91 16.13 -12.35
CA ALA A 264 4.48 17.06 -11.37
C ALA A 264 4.78 18.40 -12.05
N ASP A 265 4.34 19.51 -11.45
CA ASP A 265 4.57 20.88 -11.95
C ASP A 265 4.21 21.08 -13.45
N GLY A 266 3.11 20.46 -13.89
CA GLY A 266 2.63 20.55 -15.26
C GLY A 266 3.42 19.72 -16.29
N ARG A 267 4.33 18.85 -15.84
CA ARG A 267 5.12 17.95 -16.70
C ARG A 267 4.99 16.51 -16.22
N THR A 268 5.03 15.57 -17.16
CA THR A 268 5.10 14.14 -16.84
C THR A 268 6.53 13.75 -16.52
N VAL A 269 6.74 13.17 -15.34
CA VAL A 269 8.01 12.62 -14.87
C VAL A 269 7.86 11.11 -14.70
N ARG A 270 8.79 10.36 -15.28
CA ARG A 270 8.79 8.91 -15.23
C ARG A 270 9.64 8.41 -14.06
N TYR A 271 9.07 7.52 -13.26
CA TYR A 271 9.71 6.90 -12.10
C TYR A 271 9.75 5.38 -12.25
N THR A 272 10.74 4.73 -11.65
CA THR A 272 10.63 3.28 -11.39
C THR A 272 9.46 3.05 -10.41
N PRO A 273 8.83 1.86 -10.38
CA PRO A 273 7.75 1.59 -9.43
C PRO A 273 8.15 1.80 -7.97
N ALA A 274 9.41 1.51 -7.65
CA ALA A 274 9.95 1.67 -6.31
C ALA A 274 10.13 3.16 -5.93
N GLN A 275 10.61 4.00 -6.85
CA GLN A 275 10.65 5.46 -6.66
C GLN A 275 9.25 6.05 -6.56
N ALA A 276 8.33 5.58 -7.41
CA ALA A 276 6.94 6.03 -7.44
C ALA A 276 6.25 5.81 -6.09
N HIS A 277 6.51 4.70 -5.39
CA HIS A 277 5.96 4.45 -4.06
C HIS A 277 6.20 5.63 -3.09
N ALA A 278 7.42 6.15 -3.03
CA ALA A 278 7.77 7.27 -2.16
C ALA A 278 7.06 8.58 -2.54
N VAL A 279 6.92 8.84 -3.84
CA VAL A 279 6.23 10.02 -4.37
C VAL A 279 4.73 9.94 -4.09
N LEU A 280 4.09 8.83 -4.46
CA LEU A 280 2.64 8.63 -4.32
C LEU A 280 2.17 8.72 -2.87
N ARG A 281 2.97 8.27 -1.91
CA ARG A 281 2.63 8.33 -0.47
C ARG A 281 2.53 9.75 0.09
N ARG A 282 3.14 10.74 -0.56
CA ARG A 282 3.20 12.14 -0.09
C ARG A 282 2.37 13.10 -0.92
N SER A 283 1.79 12.62 -2.01
CA SER A 283 1.07 13.44 -2.94
C SER A 283 -0.43 13.15 -2.90
N ALA A 284 -1.23 14.19 -3.14
CA ALA A 284 -2.65 14.03 -3.35
C ALA A 284 -2.95 13.03 -4.49
N PRO A 285 -4.06 12.28 -4.41
CA PRO A 285 -4.50 11.40 -5.50
C PRO A 285 -4.76 12.15 -6.81
N GLY A 286 -4.68 11.45 -7.95
CA GLY A 286 -5.02 12.02 -9.27
C GLY A 286 -3.84 12.55 -10.09
N ILE A 287 -2.61 12.25 -9.67
CA ILE A 287 -1.39 12.70 -10.34
C ILE A 287 -0.75 11.64 -11.25
N VAL A 288 -1.25 10.42 -11.25
CA VAL A 288 -0.69 9.33 -12.07
C VAL A 288 -1.37 9.35 -13.43
N GLU A 289 -0.60 9.27 -14.51
CA GLU A 289 -1.14 9.28 -15.88
C GLU A 289 -1.08 7.89 -16.51
N HIS A 290 0.03 7.17 -16.29
CA HIS A 290 0.27 5.89 -16.92
C HIS A 290 1.13 4.98 -16.02
N VAL A 291 0.82 3.69 -16.03
CA VAL A 291 1.54 2.66 -15.28
C VAL A 291 1.85 1.49 -16.19
N ARG A 292 3.11 1.07 -16.23
CA ARG A 292 3.56 -0.19 -16.82
C ARG A 292 4.17 -1.07 -15.74
N LEU A 293 3.56 -2.22 -15.50
CA LEU A 293 4.00 -3.22 -14.53
C LEU A 293 3.81 -4.62 -15.12
N GLN A 294 4.89 -5.27 -15.55
CA GLN A 294 4.86 -6.60 -16.16
C GLN A 294 4.21 -7.65 -15.25
N ALA A 295 4.37 -7.52 -13.94
CA ALA A 295 3.77 -8.42 -12.95
C ALA A 295 2.25 -8.26 -12.81
N VAL A 296 1.67 -7.19 -13.35
CA VAL A 296 0.22 -6.91 -13.28
C VAL A 296 -0.38 -7.09 -14.67
N PRO A 297 -1.18 -8.13 -14.93
CA PRO A 297 -1.65 -8.44 -16.29
C PRO A 297 -2.32 -7.27 -17.03
N THR A 298 -3.11 -6.45 -16.32
CA THR A 298 -3.81 -5.31 -16.92
C THR A 298 -2.91 -4.11 -17.21
N ALA A 299 -1.73 -4.05 -16.59
CA ALA A 299 -0.73 -2.99 -16.78
C ALA A 299 0.56 -3.49 -17.44
N ALA A 300 0.63 -4.77 -17.85
CA ALA A 300 1.84 -5.37 -18.40
C ALA A 300 2.30 -4.70 -19.70
N GLN A 301 1.36 -4.18 -20.49
CA GLN A 301 1.65 -3.41 -21.71
C GLN A 301 1.57 -1.90 -21.52
N GLY A 302 1.29 -1.44 -20.30
CA GLY A 302 0.93 -0.05 -20.03
C GLY A 302 -0.58 0.14 -19.86
N LEU A 303 -0.98 0.92 -18.87
CA LEU A 303 -2.36 1.24 -18.54
C LEU A 303 -2.46 2.72 -18.17
N ALA A 304 -3.37 3.45 -18.81
CA ALA A 304 -3.74 4.77 -18.37
C ALA A 304 -4.57 4.67 -17.08
N VAL A 305 -4.13 5.37 -16.03
CA VAL A 305 -4.76 5.33 -14.71
C VAL A 305 -5.12 6.74 -14.27
N HIS A 306 -6.15 6.86 -13.43
CA HIS A 306 -6.44 8.10 -12.73
C HIS A 306 -5.58 8.24 -11.47
N ASP A 307 -5.36 7.13 -10.76
CA ASP A 307 -4.57 7.10 -9.54
C ASP A 307 -3.96 5.70 -9.34
N ALA A 308 -2.86 5.64 -8.59
CA ALA A 308 -2.25 4.40 -8.17
C ALA A 308 -1.82 4.50 -6.69
N PHE A 309 -1.95 3.40 -5.95
CA PHE A 309 -1.52 3.35 -4.56
C PHE A 309 -0.75 2.07 -4.27
N PHE A 310 0.47 2.23 -3.77
CA PHE A 310 1.42 1.15 -3.54
C PHE A 310 1.61 0.97 -2.03
N THR A 311 1.47 -0.25 -1.55
CA THR A 311 1.71 -0.63 -0.14
C THR A 311 2.87 -1.62 -0.08
N ASN A 312 4.02 -1.18 0.41
CA ASN A 312 5.17 -2.06 0.65
C ASN A 312 4.87 -2.99 1.84
N LEU A 313 4.91 -4.30 1.62
CA LEU A 313 4.62 -5.28 2.65
C LEU A 313 5.71 -5.35 3.75
N ALA A 314 6.94 -4.96 3.44
CA ALA A 314 8.02 -4.92 4.43
C ALA A 314 7.78 -3.87 5.54
N ALA A 315 7.08 -2.77 5.22
CA ALA A 315 6.70 -1.75 6.20
C ALA A 315 5.70 -2.30 7.23
N ILE A 316 4.83 -3.25 6.82
CA ILE A 316 3.84 -3.88 7.70
C ILE A 316 4.50 -4.79 8.73
N ASP A 317 5.52 -5.56 8.33
CA ASP A 317 6.26 -6.46 9.23
C ASP A 317 7.00 -5.66 10.32
N SER A 318 7.63 -4.55 9.91
CA SER A 318 8.36 -3.64 10.78
C SER A 318 7.45 -2.96 11.82
N GLY A 319 6.23 -2.56 11.42
CA GLY A 319 5.26 -1.95 12.33
C GLY A 319 4.58 -2.94 13.28
N ALA A 320 4.52 -4.22 12.90
CA ALA A 320 3.86 -5.27 13.69
C ALA A 320 4.80 -5.98 14.69
N TRP A 321 6.12 -5.71 14.65
CA TRP A 321 7.14 -6.31 15.54
C TRP A 321 7.07 -7.85 15.59
N LEU A 322 6.83 -8.47 14.43
CA LEU A 322 6.67 -9.92 14.34
C LEU A 322 8.01 -10.65 14.47
N ARG A 323 7.93 -11.93 14.86
CA ARG A 323 9.07 -12.85 14.77
C ARG A 323 9.46 -13.03 13.30
N ARG A 324 10.74 -12.83 12.97
CA ARG A 324 11.27 -12.98 11.60
C ARG A 324 10.90 -14.34 11.00
N GLY A 325 10.42 -14.33 9.76
CA GLY A 325 10.04 -15.53 9.00
C GLY A 325 8.65 -16.11 9.30
N VAL A 326 7.88 -15.48 10.19
CA VAL A 326 6.50 -15.91 10.49
C VAL A 326 5.49 -15.47 9.40
N ALA A 327 5.81 -14.40 8.67
CA ALA A 327 5.02 -13.79 7.61
C ALA A 327 5.89 -13.59 6.34
N ASP A 328 5.31 -13.76 5.14
CA ASP A 328 5.95 -13.42 3.86
C ASP A 328 5.66 -11.96 3.49
N ALA A 329 6.45 -11.05 4.06
CA ALA A 329 6.33 -9.62 3.83
C ALA A 329 7.04 -9.14 2.55
N GLN A 330 7.33 -10.04 1.59
CA GLN A 330 7.99 -9.65 0.34
C GLN A 330 7.00 -9.17 -0.73
N GLY A 331 7.33 -8.01 -1.30
CA GLY A 331 6.64 -7.40 -2.43
C GLY A 331 5.78 -6.20 -2.05
N THR A 332 5.11 -5.65 -3.05
CA THR A 332 4.27 -4.46 -2.93
C THR A 332 2.87 -4.77 -3.42
N VAL A 333 1.85 -4.43 -2.65
CA VAL A 333 0.46 -4.43 -3.13
C VAL A 333 0.24 -3.16 -3.93
N VAL A 334 -0.19 -3.31 -5.18
CA VAL A 334 -0.48 -2.20 -6.09
C VAL A 334 -1.98 -2.20 -6.38
N ALA A 335 -2.60 -1.03 -6.21
CA ALA A 335 -3.97 -0.77 -6.64
C ALA A 335 -3.95 0.28 -7.75
N LEU A 336 -4.58 -0.03 -8.88
CA LEU A 336 -4.58 0.80 -10.09
C LEU A 336 -6.02 1.17 -10.43
N LEU A 337 -6.36 2.45 -10.35
CA LEU A 337 -7.67 2.96 -10.74
C LEU A 337 -7.64 3.35 -12.22
N ALA A 338 -8.40 2.65 -13.06
CA ALA A 338 -8.42 2.91 -14.49
C ALA A 338 -8.80 4.35 -14.82
N ALA A 339 -8.22 4.95 -15.87
CA ALA A 339 -8.60 6.28 -16.32
C ALA A 339 -10.01 6.31 -16.95
N GLU A 340 -10.38 5.24 -17.65
CA GLU A 340 -11.65 5.10 -18.36
C GLU A 340 -12.74 4.43 -17.49
N GLU A 341 -13.97 4.86 -17.69
CA GLU A 341 -15.16 4.19 -17.16
C GLU A 341 -15.44 2.89 -17.93
N ALA A 342 -16.06 1.92 -17.28
CA ALA A 342 -16.53 0.71 -17.94
C ALA A 342 -17.60 1.07 -18.99
N ALA A 343 -17.71 0.24 -20.04
CA ALA A 343 -18.75 0.36 -21.06
C ALA A 343 -20.15 0.48 -20.43
N ASP A 344 -21.06 1.17 -21.11
CA ASP A 344 -22.35 1.63 -20.56
C ASP A 344 -23.17 0.49 -19.92
N ALA A 345 -23.01 0.36 -18.59
CA ALA A 345 -23.68 -0.65 -17.79
C ALA A 345 -25.21 -0.47 -17.78
N ALA A 346 -25.70 0.76 -17.99
CA ALA A 346 -27.13 1.02 -18.05
C ALA A 346 -27.73 0.44 -19.34
N ALA A 347 -27.07 0.59 -20.49
CA ALA A 347 -27.52 -0.04 -21.74
C ALA A 347 -27.62 -1.56 -21.59
N THR A 348 -26.57 -2.21 -21.07
CA THR A 348 -26.58 -3.66 -20.87
C THR A 348 -27.63 -4.10 -19.86
N LEU A 349 -27.79 -3.43 -18.71
CA LEU A 349 -28.86 -3.78 -17.76
C LEU A 349 -30.26 -3.56 -18.33
N SER A 350 -30.43 -2.57 -19.21
CA SER A 350 -31.70 -2.34 -19.88
C SER A 350 -32.07 -3.53 -20.76
N GLU A 351 -31.12 -4.04 -21.54
CA GLU A 351 -31.30 -5.24 -22.37
C GLU A 351 -31.58 -6.49 -21.53
N LEU A 352 -30.82 -6.70 -20.45
CA LEU A 352 -30.95 -7.88 -19.60
C LEU A 352 -32.27 -7.95 -18.82
N THR A 353 -32.81 -6.79 -18.45
CA THR A 353 -34.00 -6.71 -17.59
C THR A 353 -35.27 -6.34 -18.35
N GLY A 354 -35.14 -5.82 -19.57
CA GLY A 354 -36.25 -5.26 -20.35
C GLY A 354 -36.81 -3.97 -19.75
N ARG A 355 -36.01 -3.21 -18.99
CA ARG A 355 -36.41 -2.00 -18.27
C ARG A 355 -35.53 -0.81 -18.67
N PRO A 356 -36.03 0.42 -18.64
CA PRO A 356 -35.17 1.60 -18.76
C PRO A 356 -34.14 1.62 -17.62
N ALA A 357 -32.87 1.72 -17.96
CA ALA A 357 -31.81 2.03 -17.01
C ALA A 357 -31.08 3.30 -17.43
N ARG A 358 -30.60 4.09 -16.45
CA ARG A 358 -29.77 5.27 -16.72
C ARG A 358 -28.67 5.45 -15.70
N THR A 359 -27.53 5.95 -16.17
CA THR A 359 -26.43 6.42 -15.34
C THR A 359 -26.72 7.86 -14.90
N LEU A 360 -26.92 8.08 -13.61
CA LEU A 360 -27.30 9.39 -13.07
C LEU A 360 -26.10 10.28 -12.74
N THR A 361 -25.04 9.69 -12.18
CA THR A 361 -23.92 10.43 -11.59
C THR A 361 -22.71 9.54 -11.35
N SER A 362 -21.67 10.07 -10.72
CA SER A 362 -20.54 9.29 -10.22
C SER A 362 -20.87 8.59 -8.89
N GLU A 363 -20.21 7.47 -8.65
CA GLU A 363 -20.37 6.67 -7.43
C GLU A 363 -20.08 7.46 -6.14
N PRO A 364 -19.00 8.27 -6.04
CA PRO A 364 -18.76 9.08 -4.85
C PRO A 364 -19.89 10.06 -4.54
N LEU A 365 -20.48 10.70 -5.56
CA LEU A 365 -21.56 11.65 -5.34
C LEU A 365 -22.82 10.94 -4.84
N ALA A 366 -23.17 9.80 -5.45
CA ALA A 366 -24.27 8.96 -4.97
C ALA A 366 -24.02 8.48 -3.52
N ALA A 367 -22.82 8.01 -3.20
CA ALA A 367 -22.45 7.59 -1.84
C ALA A 367 -22.64 8.72 -0.83
N ALA A 368 -22.22 9.95 -1.15
CA ALA A 368 -22.39 11.10 -0.29
C ALA A 368 -23.87 11.45 -0.05
N TRP A 369 -24.72 11.35 -1.08
CA TRP A 369 -26.17 11.55 -0.95
C TRP A 369 -26.80 10.54 0.00
N GLY A 370 -26.42 9.26 -0.11
CA GLY A 370 -26.88 8.24 0.83
C GLY A 370 -26.35 8.49 2.24
N ALA A 371 -25.05 8.73 2.40
CA ALA A 371 -24.42 8.93 3.71
C ALA A 371 -25.06 10.08 4.50
N ARG A 372 -25.50 11.15 3.82
CA ARG A 372 -26.20 12.28 4.42
C ARG A 372 -27.60 11.95 4.96
N THR A 373 -28.15 10.76 4.67
CA THR A 373 -29.40 10.29 5.29
C THR A 373 -29.18 9.69 6.69
N THR A 374 -27.92 9.61 7.14
CA THR A 374 -27.57 9.18 8.50
C THR A 374 -28.28 10.05 9.55
N PRO A 375 -29.04 9.46 10.49
CA PRO A 375 -29.64 10.22 11.58
C PRO A 375 -28.60 11.01 12.38
N GLY A 376 -28.82 12.32 12.50
CA GLY A 376 -27.89 13.20 13.20
C GLY A 376 -26.58 13.47 12.46
N PHE A 377 -26.53 13.31 11.13
CA PHE A 377 -25.37 13.62 10.31
C PHE A 377 -24.79 15.01 10.66
N PRO A 378 -23.54 15.11 11.16
CA PRO A 378 -23.04 16.37 11.68
C PRO A 378 -22.84 17.40 10.54
N PRO A 379 -23.28 18.66 10.69
CA PRO A 379 -23.04 19.70 9.70
C PRO A 379 -21.55 19.91 9.42
N GLY A 380 -21.18 20.15 8.15
CA GLY A 380 -19.79 20.36 7.74
C GLY A 380 -18.90 19.10 7.78
N SER A 381 -19.50 17.91 7.92
CA SER A 381 -18.75 16.65 7.83
C SER A 381 -18.43 16.29 6.38
N MET A 382 -17.25 15.72 6.18
CA MET A 382 -16.92 15.02 4.94
C MET A 382 -17.45 13.59 4.97
N VAL A 383 -17.81 13.08 3.80
CA VAL A 383 -18.10 11.65 3.63
C VAL A 383 -16.85 10.96 3.09
N CYS A 384 -16.52 9.79 3.62
CA CYS A 384 -15.53 8.91 3.03
C CYS A 384 -16.17 7.56 2.72
N ASP A 385 -16.35 7.26 1.44
CA ASP A 385 -16.82 5.94 1.01
C ASP A 385 -15.62 4.99 0.87
N ILE A 386 -15.65 3.88 1.61
CA ILE A 386 -14.61 2.86 1.60
C ILE A 386 -15.15 1.64 0.87
N GLY A 387 -14.90 1.63 -0.44
CA GLY A 387 -15.29 0.55 -1.32
C GLY A 387 -14.33 -0.66 -1.26
N GLY A 388 -14.51 -1.57 -2.21
CA GLY A 388 -13.56 -2.66 -2.44
C GLY A 388 -12.24 -2.16 -3.03
N GLY A 389 -12.31 -1.31 -4.05
CA GLY A 389 -11.13 -0.83 -4.78
C GLY A 389 -10.76 0.63 -4.56
N THR A 390 -11.71 1.48 -4.15
CA THR A 390 -11.51 2.93 -4.02
C THR A 390 -11.76 3.43 -2.61
N VAL A 391 -11.03 4.49 -2.26
CA VAL A 391 -11.32 5.36 -1.12
C VAL A 391 -11.73 6.70 -1.70
N ASP A 392 -12.98 7.07 -1.46
CA ASP A 392 -13.57 8.27 -2.05
C ASP A 392 -13.88 9.28 -0.94
N LEU A 393 -13.19 10.42 -0.94
CA LEU A 393 -13.45 11.53 -0.01
C LEU A 393 -14.28 12.60 -0.69
N ILE A 394 -15.40 12.94 -0.08
CA ILE A 394 -16.36 13.92 -0.59
C ILE A 394 -16.49 15.08 0.40
N GLY A 395 -15.94 16.22 0.00
CA GLY A 395 -16.16 17.51 0.66
C GLY A 395 -17.26 18.32 -0.02
N ASP A 396 -17.45 19.56 0.43
CA ASP A 396 -18.50 20.43 -0.11
C ASP A 396 -18.17 20.99 -1.51
N LEU A 397 -16.88 21.18 -1.81
CA LEU A 397 -16.41 21.81 -3.06
C LEU A 397 -15.66 20.86 -4.00
N GLN A 398 -15.15 19.74 -3.49
CA GLN A 398 -14.34 18.82 -4.26
C GLN A 398 -14.51 17.37 -3.80
N THR A 399 -14.25 16.45 -4.73
CA THR A 399 -14.27 15.01 -4.53
C THR A 399 -12.92 14.44 -4.93
N VAL A 400 -12.35 13.59 -4.08
CA VAL A 400 -11.05 12.94 -4.28
C VAL A 400 -11.26 11.44 -4.30
N VAL A 401 -10.88 10.80 -5.41
CA VAL A 401 -11.03 9.36 -5.64
C VAL A 401 -9.65 8.74 -5.70
N ALA A 402 -9.34 7.85 -4.76
CA ALA A 402 -8.05 7.18 -4.65
C ALA A 402 -8.16 5.69 -4.95
N ALA A 403 -7.15 5.14 -5.63
CA ALA A 403 -6.98 3.70 -5.76
C ALA A 403 -6.57 3.09 -4.41
N GLY A 404 -7.03 1.87 -4.13
CA GLY A 404 -6.61 1.07 -2.98
C GLY A 404 -7.52 1.22 -1.76
N ALA A 405 -8.30 0.16 -1.48
CA ALA A 405 -9.24 0.13 -0.37
C ALA A 405 -9.30 -1.27 0.28
N GLY A 406 -10.50 -1.81 0.47
CA GLY A 406 -10.70 -3.10 1.14
C GLY A 406 -10.01 -4.29 0.46
N GLU A 407 -9.85 -4.27 -0.85
CA GLU A 407 -9.17 -5.33 -1.63
C GLU A 407 -7.67 -5.33 -1.38
N SER A 408 -7.05 -4.16 -1.17
CA SER A 408 -5.63 -4.04 -0.85
C SER A 408 -5.29 -4.77 0.45
N ILE A 409 -6.17 -4.70 1.45
CA ILE A 409 -6.05 -5.47 2.69
C ILE A 409 -6.11 -6.98 2.39
N THR A 410 -7.07 -7.41 1.57
CA THR A 410 -7.25 -8.83 1.23
C THR A 410 -6.05 -9.40 0.48
N VAL A 411 -5.54 -8.65 -0.50
CA VAL A 411 -4.35 -9.03 -1.27
C VAL A 411 -3.11 -9.07 -0.38
N ALA A 412 -2.93 -8.09 0.51
CA ALA A 412 -1.84 -8.09 1.48
C ALA A 412 -1.90 -9.32 2.41
N ILE A 413 -3.06 -9.60 3.01
CA ILE A 413 -3.25 -10.77 3.89
C ILE A 413 -2.98 -12.08 3.13
N ALA A 414 -3.52 -12.22 1.92
CA ALA A 414 -3.32 -13.41 1.10
C ALA A 414 -1.82 -13.64 0.82
N ARG A 415 -1.09 -12.58 0.49
CA ARG A 415 0.35 -12.65 0.22
C ARG A 415 1.14 -12.98 1.48
N VAL A 416 0.90 -12.26 2.57
CA VAL A 416 1.65 -12.38 3.83
C VAL A 416 1.47 -13.75 4.49
N LEU A 417 0.25 -14.30 4.44
CA LEU A 417 -0.05 -15.60 5.03
C LEU A 417 0.12 -16.78 4.06
N GLY A 418 0.25 -16.52 2.76
CA GLY A 418 0.27 -17.56 1.73
C GLY A 418 -1.06 -18.33 1.63
N ILE A 419 -2.19 -17.65 1.75
CA ILE A 419 -3.53 -18.25 1.75
C ILE A 419 -4.39 -17.79 0.55
N PRO A 420 -5.41 -18.56 0.14
CA PRO A 420 -6.33 -18.13 -0.91
C PRO A 420 -7.05 -16.82 -0.59
N ARG A 421 -7.30 -15.98 -1.60
CA ARG A 421 -7.98 -14.67 -1.45
C ARG A 421 -9.34 -14.77 -0.74
N ALA A 422 -10.12 -15.81 -1.01
CA ALA A 422 -11.41 -16.02 -0.36
C ALA A 422 -11.28 -16.22 1.17
N LEU A 423 -10.24 -16.94 1.61
CA LEU A 423 -9.94 -17.11 3.03
C LEU A 423 -9.38 -15.81 3.62
N ALA A 424 -8.51 -15.10 2.89
CA ALA A 424 -7.99 -13.79 3.27
C ALA A 424 -9.12 -12.78 3.52
N GLU A 425 -10.14 -12.75 2.66
CA GLU A 425 -11.33 -11.88 2.82
C GLU A 425 -12.09 -12.18 4.12
N THR A 426 -12.15 -13.46 4.51
CA THR A 426 -12.83 -13.90 5.74
C THR A 426 -12.02 -13.50 6.98
N VAL A 427 -10.72 -13.82 7.03
CA VAL A 427 -9.87 -13.52 8.19
C VAL A 427 -9.61 -12.02 8.36
N LYS A 428 -9.74 -11.23 7.28
CA LYS A 428 -9.70 -9.75 7.32
C LYS A 428 -10.76 -9.15 8.26
N ARG A 429 -11.96 -9.74 8.25
CA ARG A 429 -13.15 -9.18 8.91
C ARG A 429 -13.48 -9.85 10.24
N THR A 430 -13.02 -11.08 10.43
CA THR A 430 -13.44 -11.93 11.56
C THR A 430 -12.31 -12.12 12.56
N PRO A 431 -12.60 -12.06 13.87
CA PRO A 431 -11.66 -12.50 14.90
C PRO A 431 -11.27 -13.97 14.69
N ALA A 432 -9.99 -14.25 14.84
CA ALA A 432 -9.43 -15.58 14.80
C ALA A 432 -9.45 -16.24 16.19
N VAL A 433 -9.22 -17.54 16.20
CA VAL A 433 -9.08 -18.35 17.42
C VAL A 433 -7.95 -19.35 17.24
N ARG A 434 -7.04 -19.43 18.20
CA ARG A 434 -5.96 -20.42 18.23
C ARG A 434 -6.46 -21.65 18.96
N VAL A 435 -6.55 -22.78 18.27
CA VAL A 435 -6.98 -24.05 18.87
C VAL A 435 -5.78 -24.69 19.57
N GLU A 436 -5.88 -24.93 20.88
CA GLU A 436 -4.81 -25.56 21.68
C GLU A 436 -5.01 -27.07 21.82
N GLY A 437 -6.27 -27.53 21.81
CA GLY A 437 -6.64 -28.94 21.89
C GLY A 437 -8.06 -29.19 21.40
N PRO A 438 -8.62 -30.40 21.57
CA PRO A 438 -9.94 -30.73 21.04
C PRO A 438 -11.06 -29.80 21.52
N HIS A 439 -11.03 -29.37 22.78
CA HIS A 439 -12.08 -28.51 23.34
C HIS A 439 -11.59 -27.15 23.84
N VAL A 440 -10.30 -26.85 23.70
CA VAL A 440 -9.70 -25.65 24.29
C VAL A 440 -9.12 -24.78 23.18
N ALA A 441 -9.47 -23.51 23.23
CA ALA A 441 -9.05 -22.49 22.30
C ALA A 441 -8.67 -21.20 23.02
N HIS A 442 -7.98 -20.34 22.31
CA HIS A 442 -7.47 -19.05 22.77
C HIS A 442 -7.86 -17.97 21.76
N GLU A 443 -8.55 -16.92 22.20
CA GLU A 443 -8.99 -15.80 21.35
C GLU A 443 -7.95 -14.68 21.25
N GLU A 444 -8.05 -13.83 20.23
CA GLU A 444 -7.11 -12.73 20.00
C GLU A 444 -7.06 -11.68 21.13
N ASP A 445 -8.01 -11.68 22.06
CA ASP A 445 -8.04 -10.81 23.24
C ASP A 445 -7.40 -11.43 24.49
N GLY A 446 -6.78 -12.61 24.34
CA GLY A 446 -6.11 -13.34 25.41
C GLY A 446 -7.00 -14.33 26.16
N ARG A 447 -8.31 -14.36 25.89
CA ARG A 447 -9.24 -15.24 26.60
C ARG A 447 -9.08 -16.69 26.16
N ARG A 448 -9.02 -17.59 27.14
CA ARG A 448 -9.17 -19.03 26.93
C ARG A 448 -10.65 -19.38 26.92
N VAL A 449 -11.07 -20.16 25.92
CA VAL A 449 -12.46 -20.55 25.70
C VAL A 449 -12.57 -22.05 25.50
N PHE A 450 -13.74 -22.60 25.85
CA PHE A 450 -14.12 -23.97 25.51
C PHE A 450 -14.94 -23.98 24.23
N LEU A 451 -14.65 -24.93 23.34
CA LEU A 451 -15.39 -25.11 22.08
C LEU A 451 -16.65 -25.96 22.32
N ASP A 452 -17.76 -25.55 21.70
CA ASP A 452 -19.06 -26.26 21.79
C ASP A 452 -19.02 -27.68 21.20
N ALA A 453 -18.11 -27.91 20.26
CA ALA A 453 -17.85 -29.20 19.63
C ALA A 453 -16.33 -29.45 19.58
N PRO A 454 -15.89 -30.72 19.57
CA PRO A 454 -14.47 -31.02 19.45
C PRO A 454 -13.93 -30.49 18.11
N ALA A 455 -12.81 -29.76 18.16
CA ALA A 455 -12.08 -29.31 16.99
C ALA A 455 -11.60 -30.50 16.17
N SER A 456 -11.63 -30.33 14.85
CA SER A 456 -11.06 -31.29 13.91
C SER A 456 -9.53 -31.36 14.06
N SER A 457 -8.95 -32.50 13.67
CA SER A 457 -7.51 -32.73 13.81
C SER A 457 -6.64 -31.75 13.04
N ASP A 458 -7.14 -31.20 11.93
CA ASP A 458 -6.48 -30.19 11.12
C ASP A 458 -6.53 -28.77 11.72
N ALA A 459 -7.46 -28.52 12.65
CA ALA A 459 -7.59 -27.26 13.36
C ALA A 459 -6.71 -27.20 14.62
N ILE A 460 -6.47 -28.34 15.28
CA ILE A 460 -5.68 -28.41 16.52
C ILE A 460 -4.26 -27.87 16.29
N GLY A 461 -3.81 -26.98 17.17
CA GLY A 461 -2.51 -26.33 17.09
C GLY A 461 -2.41 -25.28 15.99
N ARG A 462 -3.54 -24.83 15.41
CA ARG A 462 -3.57 -23.81 14.36
C ARG A 462 -4.46 -22.64 14.73
N LEU A 463 -4.18 -21.52 14.09
CA LEU A 463 -5.02 -20.34 14.09
C LEU A 463 -6.12 -20.54 13.04
N CYS A 464 -7.36 -20.34 13.47
CA CYS A 464 -8.57 -20.62 12.71
C CYS A 464 -9.48 -19.40 12.67
N THR A 465 -10.26 -19.28 11.59
CA THR A 465 -11.46 -18.44 11.58
C THR A 465 -12.71 -19.31 11.72
N ARG A 466 -13.82 -18.70 12.10
CA ARG A 466 -15.11 -19.39 12.23
C ARG A 466 -15.85 -19.33 10.90
N GLY A 467 -16.06 -20.49 10.28
CA GLY A 467 -16.88 -20.66 9.08
C GLY A 467 -18.26 -21.22 9.40
N SER A 468 -19.13 -21.31 8.39
CA SER A 468 -20.49 -21.85 8.53
C SER A 468 -20.52 -23.35 8.92
N ALA A 469 -19.48 -24.09 8.55
CA ALA A 469 -19.34 -25.52 8.84
C ALA A 469 -18.39 -25.83 10.01
N GLY A 470 -17.90 -24.81 10.73
CA GLY A 470 -16.95 -24.96 11.84
C GLY A 470 -15.66 -24.16 11.67
N LEU A 471 -14.62 -24.54 12.40
CA LEU A 471 -13.32 -23.86 12.39
C LEU A 471 -12.57 -24.13 11.09
N VAL A 472 -12.04 -23.06 10.47
CA VAL A 472 -11.25 -23.14 9.23
C VAL A 472 -9.81 -22.70 9.55
N PRO A 473 -8.84 -23.63 9.57
CA PRO A 473 -7.44 -23.31 9.87
C PRO A 473 -6.79 -22.51 8.73
N PHE A 474 -6.00 -21.49 9.08
CA PHE A 474 -5.30 -20.67 8.09
C PHE A 474 -3.82 -20.39 8.41
N SER A 475 -3.38 -20.53 9.67
CA SER A 475 -1.96 -20.38 10.01
C SER A 475 -1.56 -21.36 11.11
N ASN A 476 -0.35 -21.92 11.03
CA ASN A 476 0.28 -22.66 12.12
C ASN A 476 1.43 -21.89 12.78
N ARG A 477 1.89 -20.78 12.17
CA ARG A 477 3.08 -20.03 12.61
C ARG A 477 2.75 -18.89 13.58
N LEU A 478 1.56 -18.29 13.42
CA LEU A 478 1.12 -17.13 14.19
C LEU A 478 0.35 -17.53 15.45
N ALA A 479 0.64 -16.82 16.54
CA ALA A 479 -0.27 -16.68 17.68
C ALA A 479 -1.47 -15.79 17.31
N ALA A 480 -2.52 -15.81 18.14
CA ALA A 480 -3.75 -15.05 17.85
C ALA A 480 -3.52 -13.54 17.92
N GLU A 481 -2.72 -13.10 18.89
CA GLU A 481 -2.38 -11.70 19.15
C GLU A 481 -1.39 -11.16 18.11
N GLU A 482 -0.45 -12.00 17.66
CA GLU A 482 0.44 -11.68 16.53
C GLU A 482 -0.37 -11.44 15.25
N TRP A 483 -1.36 -12.29 15.00
CA TRP A 483 -2.26 -12.12 13.85
C TRP A 483 -3.10 -10.85 13.96
N ARG A 484 -3.68 -10.57 15.12
CA ARG A 484 -4.42 -9.32 15.35
C ARG A 484 -3.53 -8.10 15.07
N SER A 485 -2.30 -8.11 15.60
CA SER A 485 -1.33 -7.02 15.40
C SER A 485 -0.97 -6.83 13.93
N LEU A 486 -0.68 -7.93 13.23
CA LEU A 486 -0.43 -7.91 11.78
C LEU A 486 -1.62 -7.39 10.98
N ARG A 487 -2.84 -7.86 11.27
CA ARG A 487 -4.07 -7.45 10.58
C ARG A 487 -4.32 -5.95 10.74
N LEU A 488 -4.05 -5.39 11.92
CA LEU A 488 -4.15 -3.97 12.20
C LEU A 488 -3.10 -3.15 11.45
N ALA A 489 -1.84 -3.61 11.43
CA ALA A 489 -0.78 -2.96 10.66
C ALA A 489 -1.12 -2.93 9.16
N ILE A 490 -1.68 -4.02 8.61
CA ILE A 490 -2.15 -4.05 7.21
C ILE A 490 -3.24 -3.00 6.98
N LYS A 491 -4.28 -2.95 7.83
CA LYS A 491 -5.37 -1.96 7.72
C LYS A 491 -4.86 -0.52 7.81
N GLN A 492 -3.87 -0.28 8.65
CA GLN A 492 -3.23 1.03 8.80
C GLN A 492 -2.44 1.43 7.55
N GLU A 493 -1.55 0.55 7.09
CA GLU A 493 -0.65 0.84 5.95
C GLU A 493 -1.36 0.88 4.60
N THR A 494 -2.53 0.25 4.48
CA THR A 494 -3.37 0.29 3.28
C THR A 494 -4.38 1.45 3.36
N VAL A 495 -5.53 1.22 3.97
CA VAL A 495 -6.70 2.10 3.87
C VAL A 495 -6.53 3.36 4.72
N ALA A 496 -6.06 3.25 5.97
CA ALA A 496 -5.94 4.43 6.82
C ALA A 496 -4.90 5.42 6.29
N ALA A 497 -3.75 4.92 5.85
CA ALA A 497 -2.73 5.73 5.18
C ALA A 497 -3.26 6.35 3.87
N ASN A 498 -4.09 5.64 3.11
CA ASN A 498 -4.68 6.18 1.88
C ASN A 498 -5.72 7.27 2.17
N ILE A 499 -6.55 7.12 3.21
CA ILE A 499 -7.48 8.17 3.67
C ILE A 499 -6.70 9.42 4.09
N ALA A 500 -5.62 9.26 4.87
CA ALA A 500 -4.75 10.36 5.25
C ALA A 500 -4.11 11.05 4.01
N ARG A 501 -3.73 10.26 3.00
CA ARG A 501 -3.27 10.79 1.70
C ARG A 501 -4.37 11.58 0.99
N CYS A 502 -5.60 11.09 0.93
CA CYS A 502 -6.71 11.82 0.33
C CYS A 502 -6.97 13.17 1.02
N LEU A 503 -6.86 13.22 2.35
CA LEU A 503 -7.03 14.46 3.11
C LEU A 503 -5.99 15.53 2.77
N SER A 504 -4.80 15.15 2.30
CA SER A 504 -3.78 16.13 1.86
C SER A 504 -4.19 16.95 0.63
N ALA A 505 -5.23 16.53 -0.09
CA ALA A 505 -5.81 17.27 -1.21
C ALA A 505 -6.75 18.41 -0.77
N PHE A 506 -7.05 18.51 0.52
CA PHE A 506 -7.92 19.52 1.09
C PHE A 506 -7.08 20.50 1.93
N ASP A 507 -7.35 21.79 1.79
CA ASP A 507 -6.59 22.84 2.50
C ASP A 507 -6.74 22.72 4.02
N ASP A 508 -7.96 22.42 4.47
CA ASP A 508 -8.30 22.29 5.89
C ASP A 508 -8.86 20.88 6.20
N PRO A 509 -8.42 20.25 7.31
CA PRO A 509 -9.00 18.98 7.75
C PRO A 509 -10.45 19.19 8.22
N PRO A 510 -11.36 18.24 7.93
CA PRO A 510 -12.75 18.35 8.37
C PRO A 510 -12.89 18.19 9.88
N THR A 511 -13.94 18.77 10.46
CA THR A 511 -14.26 18.52 11.87
C THR A 511 -14.63 17.04 12.10
N ALA A 512 -15.41 16.47 11.17
CA ALA A 512 -15.81 15.08 11.21
C ALA A 512 -15.71 14.43 9.82
N LEU A 513 -15.29 13.16 9.81
CA LEU A 513 -15.24 12.29 8.65
C LEU A 513 -16.20 11.11 8.90
N VAL A 514 -17.25 11.02 8.09
CA VAL A 514 -18.28 9.97 8.19
C VAL A 514 -17.96 8.88 7.18
N LEU A 515 -17.61 7.69 7.66
CA LEU A 515 -17.23 6.55 6.84
C LEU A 515 -18.47 5.77 6.39
N ALA A 516 -18.61 5.59 5.07
CA ALA A 516 -19.61 4.76 4.42
C ALA A 516 -18.93 3.59 3.68
N GLY A 517 -19.74 2.72 3.10
CA GLY A 517 -19.28 1.61 2.28
C GLY A 517 -18.96 0.36 3.10
N GLY A 518 -18.64 -0.71 2.38
CA GLY A 518 -18.44 -2.02 2.99
C GLY A 518 -17.25 -2.11 3.94
N GLY A 519 -16.22 -1.27 3.73
CA GLY A 519 -15.07 -1.18 4.64
C GLY A 519 -15.45 -0.63 6.01
N ALA A 520 -16.39 0.30 6.08
CA ALA A 520 -16.78 0.94 7.34
C ALA A 520 -17.47 -0.01 8.34
N LEU A 521 -17.91 -1.22 7.92
CA LEU A 521 -18.41 -2.26 8.86
C LEU A 521 -17.32 -2.83 9.78
N ASP A 522 -16.05 -2.66 9.43
CA ASP A 522 -14.92 -3.24 10.15
C ASP A 522 -14.49 -2.31 11.30
N ASP A 523 -14.77 -2.70 12.54
CA ASP A 523 -14.43 -1.89 13.73
C ASP A 523 -12.92 -1.68 13.90
N GLU A 524 -12.09 -2.64 13.47
CA GLU A 524 -10.65 -2.46 13.49
C GLU A 524 -10.21 -1.43 12.47
N LEU A 525 -10.84 -1.39 11.29
CA LEU A 525 -10.56 -0.34 10.30
C LEU A 525 -11.01 1.03 10.81
N MET A 526 -12.20 1.13 11.42
CA MET A 526 -12.64 2.38 12.06
C MET A 526 -11.60 2.88 13.07
N ARG A 527 -11.05 1.97 13.87
CA ARG A 527 -10.02 2.28 14.87
C ARG A 527 -8.72 2.74 14.22
N THR A 528 -8.18 2.02 13.21
CA THR A 528 -6.93 2.41 12.56
C THR A 528 -7.05 3.75 11.83
N VAL A 529 -8.20 4.04 11.22
CA VAL A 529 -8.48 5.36 10.61
C VAL A 529 -8.52 6.45 11.69
N SER A 530 -9.23 6.21 12.79
CA SER A 530 -9.29 7.17 13.92
C SER A 530 -7.91 7.46 14.50
N GLU A 531 -7.07 6.43 14.65
CA GLU A 531 -5.70 6.56 15.16
C GLU A 531 -4.80 7.32 14.17
N ALA A 532 -4.88 7.00 12.88
CA ALA A 532 -4.10 7.68 11.83
C ALA A 532 -4.46 9.17 11.69
N LEU A 533 -5.73 9.53 11.88
CA LEU A 533 -6.21 10.91 11.75
C LEU A 533 -6.18 11.70 13.06
N ARG A 534 -5.83 11.06 14.18
CA ARG A 534 -5.73 11.71 15.50
C ARG A 534 -4.83 12.96 15.52
N PRO A 535 -3.66 13.00 14.84
CA PRO A 535 -2.84 14.22 14.79
C PRO A 535 -3.54 15.41 14.11
N LEU A 536 -4.46 15.14 13.18
CA LEU A 536 -5.26 16.13 12.48
C LEU A 536 -6.51 16.57 13.25
N ARG A 537 -6.78 15.96 14.42
CA ARG A 537 -7.97 16.21 15.27
C ARG A 537 -9.32 15.99 14.55
N VAL A 538 -9.33 15.14 13.52
CA VAL A 538 -10.55 14.76 12.81
C VAL A 538 -11.32 13.74 13.63
N VAL A 539 -12.62 13.98 13.85
CA VAL A 539 -13.52 12.99 14.45
C VAL A 539 -13.95 11.99 13.39
N VAL A 540 -13.75 10.69 13.63
CA VAL A 540 -14.13 9.64 12.69
C VAL A 540 -15.40 8.95 13.19
N GLY A 541 -16.42 8.91 12.35
CA GLY A 541 -17.71 8.28 12.64
C GLY A 541 -18.14 7.33 11.52
N ARG A 542 -19.13 6.49 11.80
CA ARG A 542 -19.71 5.54 10.85
C ARG A 542 -21.07 6.06 10.37
N ALA A 543 -21.33 5.95 9.06
CA ALA A 543 -22.64 6.24 8.49
C ALA A 543 -23.69 5.20 8.95
N ASP A 544 -24.95 5.63 9.02
CA ASP A 544 -26.10 4.75 9.26
C ASP A 544 -27.23 5.12 8.30
N ILE A 545 -27.16 4.60 7.07
CA ILE A 545 -28.05 4.99 5.97
C ILE A 545 -29.50 4.72 6.36
N ASP A 546 -30.30 5.78 6.32
CA ASP A 546 -31.71 5.84 6.75
C ASP A 546 -31.96 5.36 8.20
N GLY A 547 -30.91 5.19 9.03
CA GLY A 547 -30.99 4.68 10.40
C GLY A 547 -31.24 3.17 10.51
N VAL A 548 -31.10 2.42 9.40
CA VAL A 548 -31.48 0.99 9.34
C VAL A 548 -30.47 0.11 8.63
N HIS A 549 -29.56 0.69 7.84
CA HIS A 549 -28.64 -0.06 6.99
C HIS A 549 -27.19 -0.04 7.49
N GLY A 550 -26.88 0.69 8.55
CA GLY A 550 -25.49 0.97 8.91
C GLY A 550 -24.78 1.67 7.75
N PRO A 551 -23.48 1.44 7.50
CA PRO A 551 -22.74 2.15 6.47
C PRO A 551 -22.99 1.61 5.04
N ARG A 552 -23.94 0.71 4.84
CA ARG A 552 -24.23 0.03 3.57
C ARG A 552 -25.33 0.73 2.78
N PHE A 553 -25.42 0.43 1.49
CA PHE A 553 -26.43 0.94 0.57
C PHE A 553 -26.35 2.45 0.30
N ALA A 554 -25.23 3.10 0.63
CA ALA A 554 -25.07 4.55 0.47
C ALA A 554 -25.26 4.98 -0.99
N VAL A 555 -24.58 4.31 -1.93
CA VAL A 555 -24.69 4.59 -3.38
C VAL A 555 -26.11 4.31 -3.87
N ALA A 556 -26.64 3.11 -3.62
CA ALA A 556 -27.99 2.72 -4.05
C ALA A 556 -29.07 3.69 -3.52
N ARG A 557 -28.98 4.08 -2.24
CA ARG A 557 -29.89 5.04 -1.62
C ARG A 557 -29.74 6.44 -2.19
N GLY A 558 -28.51 6.89 -2.43
CA GLY A 558 -28.21 8.19 -3.01
C GLY A 558 -28.75 8.35 -4.42
N LEU A 559 -28.63 7.31 -5.26
CA LEU A 559 -29.21 7.30 -6.61
C LEU A 559 -30.72 7.52 -6.59
N VAL A 560 -31.43 6.85 -5.67
CA VAL A 560 -32.87 7.06 -5.46
C VAL A 560 -33.17 8.48 -4.95
N ALA A 561 -32.36 9.01 -4.03
CA ALA A 561 -32.52 10.37 -3.52
C ALA A 561 -32.40 11.42 -4.64
N MET A 562 -31.37 11.27 -5.49
CA MET A 562 -31.10 12.16 -6.60
C MET A 562 -32.19 12.08 -7.67
N TYR A 563 -32.70 10.87 -7.93
CA TYR A 563 -33.86 10.68 -8.82
C TYR A 563 -35.09 11.44 -8.32
N ALA A 564 -35.37 11.38 -7.02
CA ALA A 564 -36.56 12.00 -6.44
C ALA A 564 -36.52 13.54 -6.47
N GLN A 565 -35.35 14.15 -6.65
CA GLN A 565 -35.22 15.60 -6.80
C GLN A 565 -35.32 16.10 -8.24
N GLN A 566 -35.39 15.20 -9.22
CA GLN A 566 -35.65 15.51 -10.63
C GLN A 566 -37.15 15.53 -10.89
#